data_AF-A0A382XXT7-F1
#
_entry.id   AF-A0A382XXT7-F1
#
_cell.length_a   1.000
_cell.length_b   1.000
_cell.length_c   1.000
_cell.angle_alpha   90.00
_cell.angle_beta   90.00
_cell.angle_gamma   90.00
#
_symmetry.space_group_name_H-M   'P 1'
#
loop_
_entity.id
_entity.type
_entity.pdbx_description
1 polymer ?
#
loop_
_entity_poly.entity_id
_entity_poly.type
_entity_poly.pdbx_seq_one_letter_code
_entity_poly.pdbx_strand_id
1 'polypeptide(L)'
;MNQNELLYFRDRFNVPLSDDEAMKAPFYRFEKDSVEYKYLKEKRNALGGSMPIRTNKSTALDIPEISIFQELLDGTGEREISTTMAYVRLLTLLTKDKALGKHVVPIIPDEARTFGMDPLFRQLGIYSHKGQLYDPVDSDQFLYYKEIQNGQILEEGINEAGAISSFIAAGVSYSTHGIKMIPFYIYYSMFGFQRVWDFIWAAGDMRARGFLLGGTAGRTTLNGEGLQHQDGHSHLAAAATPNIKAYDLAYAYEIATVIHHGMKEMC
;
A
#
# COMPACT_ATOMS: atom_id res chain seq x y z
N MET A 1 -20.18 3.04 34.44
CA MET A 1 -20.32 2.15 35.59
C MET A 1 -20.79 2.95 36.79
N ASN A 2 -21.75 2.45 37.56
CA ASN A 2 -22.13 3.02 38.85
C ASN A 2 -21.27 2.43 39.99
N GLN A 3 -21.42 2.95 41.22
CA GLN A 3 -20.60 2.51 42.37
C GLN A 3 -20.75 1.02 42.68
N ASN A 4 -21.97 0.47 42.58
CA ASN A 4 -22.21 -0.95 42.83
C ASN A 4 -21.51 -1.83 41.79
N GLU A 5 -21.43 -1.39 40.53
CA GLU A 5 -20.73 -2.10 39.46
C GLU A 5 -19.20 -2.10 39.66
N LEU A 6 -18.62 -1.02 40.21
CA LEU A 6 -17.20 -0.94 40.53
C LEU A 6 -16.82 -1.89 41.69
N LEU A 7 -17.63 -1.90 42.75
CA LEU A 7 -17.45 -2.83 43.86
C LEU A 7 -17.61 -4.28 43.41
N TYR A 8 -18.65 -4.56 42.61
CA TYR A 8 -18.85 -5.88 42.02
C TYR A 8 -17.64 -6.31 41.17
N PHE A 9 -17.11 -5.43 40.31
CA PHE A 9 -15.93 -5.74 39.49
C PHE A 9 -14.72 -6.07 40.35
N ARG A 10 -14.43 -5.24 41.35
CA ARG A 10 -13.34 -5.47 42.30
C ARG A 10 -13.50 -6.84 42.97
N ASP A 11 -14.68 -7.14 43.50
CA ASP A 11 -14.96 -8.38 44.21
C ASP A 11 -14.85 -9.60 43.28
N ARG A 12 -15.42 -9.49 42.08
CA ARG A 12 -15.44 -10.56 41.08
C ARG A 12 -14.06 -10.99 40.63
N PHE A 13 -13.10 -10.06 40.57
CA PHE A 13 -11.73 -10.30 40.14
C PHE A 13 -10.71 -10.25 41.30
N ASN A 14 -11.19 -10.14 42.54
CA ASN A 14 -10.38 -10.06 43.75
C ASN A 14 -9.28 -8.98 43.66
N VAL A 15 -9.61 -7.81 43.11
CA VAL A 15 -8.67 -6.69 42.97
C VAL A 15 -8.37 -6.15 44.38
N PRO A 16 -7.10 -6.01 44.79
CA PRO A 16 -6.72 -5.65 46.16
C PRO A 16 -6.86 -4.14 46.40
N LEU A 17 -8.08 -3.64 46.39
CA LEU A 17 -8.46 -2.26 46.68
C LEU A 17 -9.57 -2.24 47.74
N SER A 18 -9.54 -1.26 48.63
CA SER A 18 -10.67 -1.00 49.54
C SER A 18 -11.92 -0.52 48.78
N ASP A 19 -13.09 -0.52 49.42
CA ASP A 19 -14.34 0.02 48.85
C ASP A 19 -14.15 1.47 48.39
N ASP A 20 -13.59 2.31 49.27
CA ASP A 20 -13.34 3.73 49.01
C ASP A 20 -12.35 3.96 47.86
N GLU A 21 -11.34 3.08 47.71
CA GLU A 21 -10.41 3.14 46.59
C GLU A 21 -11.08 2.68 45.31
N ALA A 22 -11.81 1.57 45.32
CA ALA A 22 -12.49 1.05 44.15
C ALA A 22 -13.49 2.06 43.56
N MET A 23 -14.21 2.81 44.41
CA MET A 23 -15.12 3.86 43.98
C MET A 23 -14.43 5.04 43.27
N LYS A 24 -13.13 5.26 43.49
CA LYS A 24 -12.33 6.30 42.80
C LYS A 24 -11.78 5.82 41.45
N ALA A 25 -11.97 4.55 41.11
CA ALA A 25 -11.45 3.90 39.90
C ALA A 25 -9.96 4.19 39.61
N PRO A 26 -9.05 3.98 40.59
CA PRO A 26 -7.63 4.27 40.40
C PRO A 26 -6.99 3.28 39.43
N PHE A 27 -5.92 3.71 38.76
CA PHE A 27 -5.02 2.76 38.12
C PHE A 27 -4.28 1.94 39.17
N TYR A 28 -4.39 0.62 39.09
CA TYR A 28 -3.64 -0.30 39.93
C TYR A 28 -2.33 -0.71 39.24
N ARG A 29 -1.23 -0.74 40.02
CA ARG A 29 0.10 -1.10 39.53
C ARG A 29 0.75 -2.08 40.50
N PHE A 30 1.34 -3.15 39.97
CA PHE A 30 2.15 -4.05 40.78
C PHE A 30 3.45 -3.38 41.23
N GLU A 31 3.81 -3.60 42.49
CA GLU A 31 5.12 -3.23 43.02
C GLU A 31 6.24 -3.96 42.27
N LYS A 32 7.37 -3.30 42.06
CA LYS A 32 8.46 -3.84 41.22
C LYS A 32 9.02 -5.17 41.72
N ASP A 33 8.98 -5.37 43.04
CA ASP A 33 9.50 -6.58 43.68
C ASP A 33 8.47 -7.70 43.81
N SER A 34 7.21 -7.46 43.44
CA SER A 34 6.13 -8.43 43.51
C SER A 34 6.35 -9.59 42.53
N VAL A 35 5.75 -10.74 42.84
CA VAL A 35 5.83 -11.94 41.98
C VAL A 35 5.16 -11.67 40.64
N GLU A 36 4.04 -10.94 40.65
CA GLU A 36 3.26 -10.57 39.47
C GLU A 36 4.05 -9.65 38.54
N TYR A 37 4.72 -8.62 39.07
CA TYR A 37 5.53 -7.70 38.26
C TYR A 37 6.70 -8.44 37.61
N LYS A 38 7.42 -9.26 38.39
CA LYS A 38 8.55 -10.05 37.89
C LYS A 38 8.10 -11.04 36.81
N TYR A 39 7.01 -11.78 37.06
CA TYR A 39 6.44 -12.71 36.09
C TYR A 39 6.03 -11.99 34.79
N LEU A 40 5.30 -10.88 34.89
CA LEU A 40 4.86 -10.10 33.74
C LEU A 40 6.05 -9.62 32.89
N LYS A 41 7.08 -9.07 33.54
CA LYS A 41 8.29 -8.60 32.87
C LYS A 41 9.09 -9.73 32.24
N GLU A 42 9.26 -10.84 32.94
CA GLU A 42 9.96 -12.02 32.44
C GLU A 42 9.29 -12.55 31.16
N LYS A 43 7.96 -12.74 31.18
CA LYS A 43 7.22 -13.21 29.99
C LYS A 43 7.33 -12.26 28.81
N ARG A 44 7.27 -10.95 29.04
CA ARG A 44 7.46 -9.97 27.95
C ARG A 44 8.90 -9.97 27.42
N ASN A 45 9.90 -10.04 28.28
CA ASN A 45 11.30 -10.09 27.87
C ASN A 45 11.62 -11.37 27.07
N ALA A 46 11.08 -12.52 27.49
CA ALA A 46 11.21 -13.78 26.76
C ALA A 46 10.57 -13.76 25.37
N LEU A 47 9.57 -12.88 25.16
CA LEU A 47 8.88 -12.66 23.88
C LEU A 47 9.40 -11.44 23.10
N GLY A 48 10.61 -10.95 23.41
CA GLY A 48 11.26 -9.88 22.65
C GLY A 48 10.88 -8.45 23.05
N GLY A 49 10.28 -8.23 24.22
CA GLY A 49 10.01 -6.90 24.78
C GLY A 49 8.52 -6.59 24.92
N SER A 50 8.09 -5.33 24.92
CA SER A 50 6.67 -4.94 24.98
C SER A 50 6.04 -4.83 23.58
N MET A 51 4.71 -4.98 23.48
CA MET A 51 3.95 -4.74 22.26
C MET A 51 2.53 -4.27 22.61
N PRO A 52 1.87 -3.41 21.78
CA PRO A 52 2.33 -2.91 20.48
C PRO A 52 3.42 -1.83 20.58
N ILE A 53 4.31 -1.78 19.60
CA ILE A 53 5.31 -0.72 19.42
C ILE A 53 5.37 -0.37 17.93
N ARG A 54 5.46 0.93 17.60
CA ARG A 54 5.69 1.41 16.24
C ARG A 54 6.99 2.20 16.20
N THR A 55 7.92 1.80 15.33
CA THR A 55 9.19 2.52 15.11
C THR A 55 9.41 2.78 13.63
N ASN A 56 10.09 3.87 13.29
CA ASN A 56 10.64 4.06 11.95
C ASN A 56 12.16 3.86 12.02
N LYS A 57 12.62 2.65 11.69
CA LYS A 57 14.06 2.29 11.67
C LYS A 57 14.58 2.07 10.24
N SER A 58 13.78 2.41 9.24
CA SER A 58 14.15 2.19 7.85
C SER A 58 15.25 3.14 7.40
N THR A 59 16.13 2.64 6.54
CA THR A 59 17.12 3.48 5.84
C THR A 59 16.40 4.23 4.72
N ALA A 60 16.76 5.50 4.52
CA ALA A 60 16.27 6.26 3.36
C ALA A 60 16.73 5.59 2.07
N LEU A 61 15.86 5.58 1.06
CA LEU A 61 16.25 5.11 -0.27
C LEU A 61 16.96 6.25 -1.02
N ASP A 62 17.98 5.89 -1.78
CA ASP A 62 18.63 6.82 -2.69
C ASP A 62 17.73 7.01 -3.92
N ILE A 63 17.09 8.17 -4.03
CA ILE A 63 16.20 8.48 -5.14
C ILE A 63 17.06 9.06 -6.28
N PRO A 64 17.09 8.41 -7.47
CA PRO A 64 17.91 8.86 -8.58
C PRO A 64 17.47 10.25 -9.04
N GLU A 65 18.37 10.95 -9.72
CA GLU A 65 18.02 12.23 -10.35
C GLU A 65 16.90 12.06 -11.37
N ILE A 66 16.12 13.13 -11.58
CA ILE A 66 14.93 13.10 -12.45
C ILE A 66 15.28 12.72 -13.90
N SER A 67 16.54 12.86 -14.30
CA SER A 67 17.08 12.43 -15.59
C SER A 67 16.89 10.93 -15.88
N ILE A 68 16.62 10.09 -14.87
CA ILE A 68 16.19 8.70 -15.12
C ILE A 68 14.92 8.65 -15.99
N PHE A 69 14.09 9.70 -15.94
CA PHE A 69 12.85 9.84 -16.72
C PHE A 69 13.00 10.75 -17.94
N GLN A 70 14.22 10.97 -18.45
CA GLN A 70 14.45 11.92 -19.55
C GLN A 70 13.57 11.62 -20.77
N GLU A 71 13.34 10.34 -21.11
CA GLU A 71 12.47 9.95 -22.22
C GLU A 71 10.99 10.37 -22.04
N LEU A 72 10.53 10.57 -20.80
CA LEU A 72 9.19 11.09 -20.51
C LEU A 72 9.18 12.61 -20.51
N LEU A 73 10.28 13.24 -20.11
CA LEU A 73 10.45 14.70 -20.08
C LEU A 73 10.55 15.29 -21.49
N ASP A 74 11.27 14.60 -22.39
CA ASP A 74 11.45 15.03 -23.78
C ASP A 74 10.18 14.88 -24.63
N GLY A 75 9.22 14.06 -24.16
CA GLY A 75 8.01 13.72 -24.89
C GLY A 75 8.25 12.69 -26.00
N THR A 76 7.18 12.34 -26.73
CA THR A 76 7.18 11.26 -27.72
C THR A 76 7.25 11.72 -29.17
N GLY A 77 7.49 13.01 -29.41
CA GLY A 77 7.48 13.59 -30.75
C GLY A 77 6.10 13.42 -31.42
N GLU A 78 6.08 12.86 -32.62
CA GLU A 78 4.84 12.60 -33.38
C GLU A 78 4.03 11.39 -32.88
N ARG A 79 4.61 10.55 -32.01
CA ARG A 79 3.92 9.36 -31.52
C ARG A 79 2.94 9.73 -30.41
N GLU A 80 1.66 9.46 -30.64
CA GLU A 80 0.63 9.59 -29.61
C GLU A 80 0.71 8.44 -28.60
N ILE A 81 0.63 8.78 -27.32
CA ILE A 81 0.56 7.82 -26.21
C ILE A 81 -0.43 8.32 -25.16
N SER A 82 -1.00 7.40 -24.39
CA SER A 82 -1.80 7.76 -23.21
C SER A 82 -0.91 8.01 -21.98
N THR A 83 -1.48 8.64 -20.97
CA THR A 83 -0.85 8.81 -19.64
C THR A 83 -0.62 7.47 -18.94
N THR A 84 -1.49 6.47 -19.14
CA THR A 84 -1.25 5.08 -18.68
C THR A 84 -0.01 4.47 -19.35
N MET A 85 0.15 4.63 -20.66
CA MET A 85 1.35 4.14 -21.36
C MET A 85 2.62 4.84 -20.86
N ALA A 86 2.55 6.14 -20.58
CA ALA A 86 3.65 6.87 -19.95
C ALA A 86 3.97 6.33 -18.55
N TYR A 87 2.95 6.06 -17.72
CA TYR A 87 3.13 5.43 -16.41
C TYR A 87 3.83 4.06 -16.48
N VAL A 88 3.43 3.17 -17.40
CA VAL A 88 4.08 1.86 -17.54
C VAL A 88 5.55 2.02 -17.93
N ARG A 89 5.88 2.97 -18.82
CA ARG A 89 7.29 3.28 -19.16
C ARG A 89 8.06 3.77 -17.93
N LEU A 90 7.48 4.68 -17.15
CA LEU A 90 8.08 5.16 -15.90
C LEU A 90 8.35 4.01 -14.93
N LEU A 91 7.39 3.11 -14.73
CA LEU A 91 7.53 1.96 -13.85
C LEU A 91 8.60 0.98 -14.37
N THR A 92 8.70 0.82 -15.69
CA THR A 92 9.76 0.03 -16.33
C THR A 92 11.14 0.60 -16.03
N LEU A 93 11.31 1.92 -16.08
CA LEU A 93 12.58 2.59 -15.77
C LEU A 93 12.95 2.41 -14.29
N LEU A 94 11.98 2.60 -13.39
CA LEU A 94 12.18 2.41 -11.95
C LEU A 94 12.57 0.98 -11.59
N THR A 95 11.91 -0.02 -12.18
CA THR A 95 12.18 -1.43 -11.89
C THR A 95 13.53 -1.92 -12.46
N LYS A 96 14.08 -1.22 -13.46
CA LYS A 96 15.42 -1.49 -14.00
C LYS A 96 16.54 -0.82 -13.19
N ASP A 97 16.23 0.18 -12.38
CA ASP A 97 17.22 0.82 -11.52
C ASP A 97 17.78 -0.18 -10.50
N LYS A 98 19.10 -0.22 -10.34
CA LYS A 98 19.77 -1.23 -9.50
C LYS A 98 19.56 -0.98 -8.00
N ALA A 99 19.38 0.27 -7.60
CA ALA A 99 19.20 0.63 -6.20
C ALA A 99 17.72 0.51 -5.80
N LEU A 100 16.83 1.07 -6.61
CA LEU A 100 15.39 1.15 -6.34
C LEU A 100 14.58 -0.03 -6.84
N GLY A 101 14.99 -0.71 -7.90
CA GLY A 101 14.15 -1.67 -8.61
C GLY A 101 13.57 -2.74 -7.70
N LYS A 102 14.38 -3.27 -6.77
CA LYS A 102 13.96 -4.29 -5.79
C LYS A 102 12.97 -3.79 -4.71
N HIS A 103 12.82 -2.48 -4.56
CA HIS A 103 11.91 -1.84 -3.59
C HIS A 103 10.56 -1.49 -4.21
N VAL A 104 10.47 -1.45 -5.54
CA VAL A 104 9.22 -1.17 -6.27
C VAL A 104 8.30 -2.39 -6.17
N VAL A 105 7.03 -2.18 -5.84
CA VAL A 105 6.03 -3.25 -5.76
C VAL A 105 4.87 -2.91 -6.71
N PRO A 106 4.89 -3.39 -7.96
CA PRO A 106 3.73 -3.26 -8.85
C PRO A 106 2.58 -4.14 -8.35
N ILE A 107 1.38 -3.59 -8.28
CA ILE A 107 0.17 -4.27 -7.81
C ILE A 107 -0.95 -4.03 -8.80
N ILE A 108 -1.67 -5.09 -9.16
CA ILE A 108 -2.74 -5.09 -10.15
C ILE A 108 -3.87 -6.05 -9.72
N PRO A 109 -5.15 -5.70 -9.98
CA PRO A 109 -6.29 -6.58 -9.76
C PRO A 109 -6.81 -7.11 -11.10
N ASP A 110 -6.24 -8.21 -11.59
CA ASP A 110 -6.52 -8.95 -12.83
C ASP A 110 -6.13 -8.23 -14.13
N GLU A 111 -6.69 -7.03 -14.37
CA GLU A 111 -6.76 -6.39 -15.69
C GLU A 111 -5.45 -5.73 -16.18
N ALA A 112 -4.36 -6.48 -16.19
CA ALA A 112 -3.03 -5.98 -16.53
C ALA A 112 -2.88 -5.53 -17.99
N ARG A 113 -3.49 -6.29 -18.93
CA ARG A 113 -3.44 -6.00 -20.37
C ARG A 113 -4.15 -4.70 -20.71
N THR A 114 -5.25 -4.41 -20.02
CA THR A 114 -5.97 -3.13 -20.13
C THR A 114 -5.05 -1.95 -19.84
N PHE A 115 -4.13 -2.09 -18.88
CA PHE A 115 -3.16 -1.05 -18.54
C PHE A 115 -1.85 -1.12 -19.33
N GLY A 116 -1.67 -2.10 -20.22
CA GLY A 116 -0.42 -2.33 -20.97
C GLY A 116 0.73 -2.82 -20.10
N MET A 117 0.45 -3.51 -19.00
CA MET A 117 1.44 -4.04 -18.05
C MET A 117 2.05 -5.38 -18.50
N ASP A 118 1.53 -5.98 -19.57
CA ASP A 118 1.96 -7.27 -20.11
C ASP A 118 3.46 -7.37 -20.43
N PRO A 119 4.18 -6.32 -20.91
CA PRO A 119 5.61 -6.42 -21.12
C PRO A 119 6.40 -6.59 -19.81
N LEU A 120 5.85 -6.12 -18.68
CA LEU A 120 6.49 -6.23 -17.37
C LEU A 120 6.40 -7.64 -16.81
N PHE A 121 5.40 -8.45 -17.20
CA PHE A 121 5.27 -9.83 -16.73
C PHE A 121 6.48 -10.68 -17.06
N ARG A 122 7.00 -10.54 -18.28
CA ARG A 122 8.19 -11.27 -18.70
C ARG A 122 9.46 -10.79 -17.97
N GLN A 123 9.55 -9.50 -17.69
CA GLN A 123 10.74 -8.90 -17.06
C GLN A 123 10.78 -9.16 -15.55
N LEU A 124 9.64 -9.00 -14.88
CA LEU A 124 9.53 -8.96 -13.43
C LEU A 124 8.95 -10.25 -12.84
N GLY A 125 8.18 -11.00 -13.62
CA GLY A 125 7.40 -12.14 -13.15
C GLY A 125 6.24 -11.74 -12.25
N ILE A 126 5.19 -12.55 -12.27
CA ILE A 126 4.09 -12.49 -11.31
C ILE A 126 4.50 -13.32 -10.09
N TYR A 127 4.38 -12.74 -8.90
CA TYR A 127 4.67 -13.45 -7.66
C TYR A 127 3.67 -14.58 -7.45
N SER A 128 4.17 -15.81 -7.34
CA SER A 128 3.37 -16.97 -6.95
C SER A 128 4.20 -17.84 -6.03
N HIS A 129 3.76 -18.01 -4.78
CA HIS A 129 4.47 -18.81 -3.79
C HIS A 129 4.67 -20.27 -4.24
N LYS A 130 3.74 -20.80 -5.05
CA LYS A 130 3.80 -22.15 -5.60
C LYS A 130 4.53 -22.23 -6.94
N GLY A 131 4.84 -21.07 -7.56
CA GLY A 131 5.32 -20.99 -8.94
C GLY A 131 4.23 -21.34 -9.96
N GLN A 132 4.62 -21.40 -11.24
CA GLN A 132 3.73 -21.77 -12.35
C GLN A 132 3.31 -23.25 -12.23
N LEU A 133 2.02 -23.50 -12.00
CA LEU A 133 1.46 -24.86 -11.85
C LEU A 133 0.66 -25.35 -13.08
N TYR A 134 0.57 -24.54 -14.12
CA TYR A 134 -0.25 -24.78 -15.31
C TYR A 134 0.37 -24.13 -16.54
N ASP A 135 0.01 -24.59 -17.74
CA ASP A 135 0.42 -23.93 -18.97
C ASP A 135 -0.45 -22.69 -19.23
N PRO A 136 0.13 -21.48 -19.34
CA PRO A 136 -0.63 -20.27 -19.65
C PRO A 136 -1.39 -20.40 -20.97
N VAL A 137 -2.60 -19.84 -21.04
CA VAL A 137 -3.39 -19.80 -22.29
C VAL A 137 -2.67 -19.02 -23.40
N ASP A 138 -1.78 -18.10 -23.02
CA ASP A 138 -0.96 -17.31 -23.92
C ASP A 138 0.49 -17.82 -24.01
N SER A 139 0.77 -19.07 -23.64
CA SER A 139 2.13 -19.65 -23.65
C SER A 139 2.81 -19.60 -25.01
N ASP A 140 2.04 -19.62 -26.09
CA ASP A 140 2.51 -19.48 -27.48
C ASP A 140 2.77 -18.01 -27.91
N GLN A 141 2.41 -17.03 -27.08
CA GLN A 141 2.60 -15.60 -27.37
C GLN A 141 3.94 -15.09 -26.84
N PHE A 142 4.51 -14.08 -27.51
CA PHE A 142 5.79 -13.48 -27.08
C PHE A 142 5.73 -12.81 -25.70
N LEU A 143 4.54 -12.32 -25.33
CA LEU A 143 4.23 -11.61 -24.10
C LEU A 143 3.37 -12.50 -23.17
N TYR A 144 3.74 -13.77 -23.04
CA TYR A 144 3.09 -14.69 -22.11
C TYR A 144 3.35 -14.27 -20.66
N TYR A 145 2.37 -14.45 -19.78
CA TYR A 145 2.59 -14.22 -18.35
C TYR A 145 3.35 -15.39 -17.72
N LYS A 146 4.10 -15.08 -16.67
CA LYS A 146 4.95 -16.06 -15.98
C LYS A 146 4.84 -15.89 -14.47
N GLU A 147 4.31 -16.91 -13.81
CA GLU A 147 4.29 -17.00 -12.36
C GLU A 147 5.59 -17.62 -11.83
N ILE A 148 6.26 -16.94 -10.91
CA ILE A 148 7.50 -17.39 -10.30
C ILE A 148 7.57 -16.99 -8.81
N GLN A 149 8.28 -17.78 -8.01
CA GLN A 149 8.40 -17.56 -6.57
C GLN A 149 9.10 -16.24 -6.20
N ASN A 150 10.00 -15.77 -7.06
CA ASN A 150 10.70 -14.51 -6.94
C ASN A 150 10.12 -13.43 -7.86
N GLY A 151 8.85 -13.58 -8.25
CA GLY A 151 8.15 -12.58 -9.05
C GLY A 151 7.97 -11.30 -8.26
N GLN A 152 7.97 -10.17 -8.95
CA GLN A 152 7.90 -8.86 -8.30
C GLN A 152 6.50 -8.24 -8.38
N ILE A 153 5.68 -8.63 -9.36
CA ILE A 153 4.32 -8.11 -9.55
C ILE A 153 3.37 -8.89 -8.64
N LEU A 154 2.56 -8.17 -7.87
CA LEU A 154 1.44 -8.74 -7.13
C LEU A 154 0.18 -8.68 -7.99
N GLU A 155 -0.25 -9.85 -8.46
CA GLU A 155 -1.50 -10.05 -9.20
C GLU A 155 -2.54 -10.62 -8.22
N GLU A 156 -3.54 -9.81 -7.90
CA GLU A 156 -4.51 -10.09 -6.82
C GLU A 156 -5.86 -10.59 -7.37
N GLY A 157 -5.98 -10.68 -8.70
CA GLY A 157 -7.23 -11.01 -9.38
C GLY A 157 -8.32 -9.95 -9.17
N ILE A 158 -9.58 -10.31 -9.40
CA ILE A 158 -10.73 -9.40 -9.26
C ILE A 158 -11.03 -9.14 -7.78
N ASN A 159 -10.14 -8.41 -7.11
CA ASN A 159 -10.17 -8.18 -5.68
C ASN A 159 -9.47 -6.87 -5.31
N GLU A 160 -10.13 -5.73 -5.53
CA GLU A 160 -9.58 -4.42 -5.20
C GLU A 160 -9.29 -4.27 -3.70
N ALA A 161 -10.07 -4.94 -2.84
CA ALA A 161 -9.85 -4.97 -1.39
C ALA A 161 -8.58 -5.74 -1.00
N GLY A 162 -8.26 -6.82 -1.72
CA GLY A 162 -6.99 -7.54 -1.61
C GLY A 162 -5.83 -6.69 -2.10
N ALA A 163 -5.95 -6.09 -3.29
CA ALA A 163 -4.91 -5.25 -3.88
C ALA A 163 -4.57 -4.02 -3.02
N ILE A 164 -5.56 -3.31 -2.47
CA ILE A 164 -5.28 -2.21 -1.54
C ILE A 164 -4.66 -2.72 -0.22
N SER A 165 -5.00 -3.92 0.24
CA SER A 165 -4.38 -4.51 1.43
C SER A 165 -2.90 -4.83 1.20
N SER A 166 -2.55 -5.38 0.03
CA SER A 166 -1.15 -5.58 -0.39
C SER A 166 -0.41 -4.25 -0.54
N PHE A 167 -1.06 -3.23 -1.10
CA PHE A 167 -0.54 -1.86 -1.16
C PHE A 167 -0.23 -1.31 0.24
N ILE A 168 -1.16 -1.43 1.19
CA ILE A 168 -0.98 -0.97 2.56
C ILE A 168 0.19 -1.69 3.21
N ALA A 169 0.23 -3.02 3.12
CA ALA A 169 1.30 -3.84 3.71
C ALA A 169 2.69 -3.42 3.20
N ALA A 170 2.84 -3.25 1.89
CA ALA A 170 4.07 -2.74 1.29
C ALA A 170 4.37 -1.30 1.75
N GLY A 171 3.38 -0.41 1.71
CA GLY A 171 3.53 1.01 2.01
C GLY A 171 3.83 1.33 3.47
N VAL A 172 3.59 0.40 4.40
CA VAL A 172 3.96 0.52 5.83
C VAL A 172 5.18 -0.32 6.21
N SER A 173 5.75 -1.09 5.28
CA SER A 173 6.90 -1.98 5.52
C SER A 173 8.11 -1.23 6.12
N TYR A 174 8.26 0.06 5.79
CA TYR A 174 9.29 0.93 6.36
C TYR A 174 9.23 1.01 7.91
N SER A 175 8.03 0.92 8.48
CA SER A 175 7.81 0.97 9.92
C SER A 175 7.69 -0.43 10.51
N THR A 176 6.98 -1.34 9.84
CA THR A 176 6.68 -2.68 10.37
C THR A 176 7.90 -3.60 10.30
N HIS A 177 8.66 -3.54 9.21
CA HIS A 177 9.81 -4.41 8.95
C HIS A 177 11.14 -3.66 8.87
N GLY A 178 11.11 -2.32 8.86
CA GLY A 178 12.32 -1.50 8.67
C GLY A 178 12.82 -1.50 7.22
N ILE A 179 12.03 -2.00 6.27
CA ILE A 179 12.39 -2.09 4.85
C ILE A 179 11.45 -1.17 4.07
N LYS A 180 11.98 -0.13 3.43
CA LYS A 180 11.17 0.74 2.56
C LYS A 180 10.78 -0.03 1.30
N MET A 181 9.49 -0.09 1.01
CA MET A 181 8.96 -0.55 -0.27
C MET A 181 8.14 0.60 -0.86
N ILE A 182 8.07 0.67 -2.19
CA ILE A 182 7.36 1.71 -2.94
C ILE A 182 6.27 1.01 -3.76
N PRO A 183 5.06 0.83 -3.19
CA PRO A 183 3.97 0.19 -3.92
C PRO A 183 3.35 1.12 -4.94
N PHE A 184 3.08 0.57 -6.11
CA PHE A 184 2.36 1.19 -7.22
C PHE A 184 1.16 0.30 -7.55
N TYR A 185 -0.03 0.74 -7.14
CA TYR A 185 -1.27 0.01 -7.35
C TYR A 185 -2.08 0.69 -8.46
N ILE A 186 -2.18 0.03 -9.63
CA ILE A 186 -2.99 0.51 -10.75
C ILE A 186 -4.28 -0.31 -10.88
N TYR A 187 -5.39 0.38 -11.08
CA TYR A 187 -6.74 -0.21 -11.12
C TYR A 187 -7.67 0.70 -11.93
N TYR A 188 -8.87 0.23 -12.28
CA TYR A 188 -9.91 1.08 -12.85
C TYR A 188 -10.30 2.14 -11.83
N SER A 189 -10.04 3.42 -12.10
CA SER A 189 -10.24 4.56 -11.17
C SER A 189 -11.55 4.52 -10.37
N MET A 190 -12.65 4.13 -11.01
CA MET A 190 -13.97 3.93 -10.39
C MET A 190 -13.93 2.99 -9.18
N PHE A 191 -13.12 1.93 -9.21
CA PHE A 191 -13.04 0.92 -8.14
C PHE A 191 -11.93 1.21 -7.12
N GLY A 192 -11.40 2.43 -7.09
CA GLY A 192 -10.56 2.93 -6.01
C GLY A 192 -11.41 3.47 -4.87
N PHE A 193 -11.46 4.79 -4.74
CA PHE A 193 -12.17 5.47 -3.67
C PHE A 193 -13.64 5.05 -3.55
N GLN A 194 -14.38 4.82 -4.64
CA GLN A 194 -15.78 4.44 -4.49
C GLN A 194 -15.95 3.03 -3.88
N ARG A 195 -15.03 2.10 -4.16
CA ARG A 195 -15.16 0.69 -3.76
C ARG A 195 -14.43 0.37 -2.46
N VAL A 196 -13.25 0.95 -2.24
CA VAL A 196 -12.34 0.60 -1.13
C VAL A 196 -11.93 1.82 -0.30
N TRP A 197 -12.78 2.86 -0.23
CA TRP A 197 -12.43 4.09 0.50
C TRP A 197 -11.99 3.84 1.94
N ASP A 198 -12.70 2.98 2.67
CA ASP A 198 -12.41 2.76 4.09
C ASP A 198 -11.00 2.15 4.29
N PHE A 199 -10.55 1.31 3.36
CA PHE A 199 -9.17 0.84 3.33
C PHE A 199 -8.17 1.95 3.00
N ILE A 200 -8.49 2.85 2.06
CA ILE A 200 -7.65 4.00 1.73
C ILE A 200 -7.55 4.96 2.94
N TRP A 201 -8.65 5.16 3.67
CA TRP A 201 -8.68 5.93 4.91
C TRP A 201 -7.80 5.29 5.99
N ALA A 202 -7.95 3.98 6.19
CA ALA A 202 -7.10 3.20 7.09
C ALA A 202 -5.61 3.27 6.67
N ALA A 203 -5.30 3.27 5.37
CA ALA A 203 -3.94 3.47 4.86
C ALA A 203 -3.35 4.81 5.31
N GLY A 204 -4.17 5.87 5.27
CA GLY A 204 -3.81 7.20 5.78
C GLY A 204 -3.49 7.19 7.28
N ASP A 205 -4.32 6.54 8.10
CA ASP A 205 -4.10 6.39 9.54
C ASP A 205 -2.83 5.59 9.86
N MET A 206 -2.61 4.48 9.13
CA MET A 206 -1.41 3.65 9.24
C MET A 206 -0.13 4.36 8.75
N ARG A 207 -0.28 5.51 8.09
CA ARG A 207 0.77 6.29 7.43
C ARG A 207 1.48 5.50 6.33
N ALA A 208 0.70 4.80 5.51
CA ALA A 208 1.17 4.14 4.30
C ALA A 208 1.76 5.18 3.34
N ARG A 209 2.77 4.76 2.56
CA ARG A 209 3.46 5.57 1.57
C ARG A 209 3.52 4.79 0.27
N GLY A 210 3.07 5.39 -0.83
CA GLY A 210 2.99 4.73 -2.13
C GLY A 210 2.14 5.52 -3.12
N PHE A 211 1.89 4.92 -4.27
CA PHE A 211 1.16 5.51 -5.38
C PHE A 211 -0.08 4.69 -5.75
N LEU A 212 -1.25 5.32 -5.68
CA LEU A 212 -2.51 4.80 -6.20
C LEU A 212 -2.73 5.39 -7.60
N LEU A 213 -2.84 4.55 -8.62
CA LEU A 213 -3.02 4.97 -10.01
C LEU A 213 -4.43 4.58 -10.47
N GLY A 214 -5.32 5.56 -10.51
CA GLY A 214 -6.63 5.41 -11.13
C GLY A 214 -6.50 5.38 -12.66
N GLY A 215 -6.30 4.19 -13.22
CA GLY A 215 -6.33 3.94 -14.65
C GLY A 215 -7.72 4.14 -15.23
N THR A 216 -7.78 4.21 -16.57
CA THR A 216 -9.03 4.35 -17.34
C THR A 216 -9.98 5.42 -16.78
N ALA A 217 -9.42 6.53 -16.30
CA ALA A 217 -10.16 7.61 -15.66
C ALA A 217 -10.75 8.61 -16.66
N GLY A 218 -11.74 9.38 -16.20
CA GLY A 218 -12.42 10.39 -16.98
C GLY A 218 -13.75 9.90 -17.54
N ARG A 219 -14.83 10.66 -17.25
CA ARG A 219 -16.21 10.25 -17.52
C ARG A 219 -16.44 9.91 -18.99
N THR A 220 -15.79 10.66 -19.87
CA THR A 220 -15.93 10.52 -21.33
C THR A 220 -14.79 9.75 -21.97
N THR A 221 -13.67 9.56 -21.26
CA THR A 221 -12.46 8.91 -21.79
C THR A 221 -12.63 7.40 -21.87
N LEU A 222 -13.25 6.78 -20.86
CA LEU A 222 -13.60 5.36 -20.88
C LEU A 222 -14.97 5.16 -21.55
N ASN A 223 -15.07 5.57 -22.81
CA ASN A 223 -16.29 5.41 -23.60
C ASN A 223 -16.58 3.92 -23.87
N GLY A 224 -17.84 3.51 -23.76
CA GLY A 224 -18.28 2.12 -24.03
C GLY A 224 -18.58 1.29 -22.79
N GLU A 225 -17.86 1.49 -21.69
CA GLU A 225 -18.04 0.72 -20.44
C GLU A 225 -19.28 1.15 -19.62
N GLY A 226 -19.75 2.38 -19.83
CA GLY A 226 -21.02 2.87 -19.29
C GLY A 226 -21.03 3.21 -17.79
N LEU A 227 -22.23 3.17 -17.21
CA LEU A 227 -22.58 3.82 -15.94
C LEU A 227 -21.67 3.44 -14.76
N GLN A 228 -21.31 2.16 -14.65
CA GLN A 228 -20.56 1.64 -13.49
C GLN A 228 -19.05 1.76 -13.62
N HIS A 229 -18.51 2.27 -14.73
CA HIS A 229 -17.06 2.33 -14.99
C HIS A 229 -16.57 3.74 -15.29
N GLN A 230 -17.39 4.56 -15.93
CA GLN A 230 -17.02 5.92 -16.34
C GLN A 230 -16.83 6.81 -15.12
N ASP A 231 -15.61 6.97 -14.63
CA ASP A 231 -15.31 7.76 -13.45
C ASP A 231 -15.17 9.25 -13.77
N GLY A 232 -15.87 10.07 -13.00
CA GLY A 232 -15.74 11.52 -13.04
C GLY A 232 -15.96 12.14 -11.66
N HIS A 233 -15.61 11.40 -10.60
CA HIS A 233 -15.85 11.85 -9.23
C HIS A 233 -14.86 11.27 -8.19
N SER A 234 -13.97 10.35 -8.54
CA SER A 234 -12.95 9.84 -7.59
C SER A 234 -12.11 10.94 -6.94
N HIS A 235 -11.77 12.00 -7.68
CA HIS A 235 -11.06 13.16 -7.14
C HIS A 235 -11.81 13.90 -6.02
N LEU A 236 -13.15 13.86 -6.00
CA LEU A 236 -13.94 14.45 -4.90
C LEU A 236 -13.74 13.66 -3.60
N ALA A 237 -13.73 12.33 -3.69
CA ALA A 237 -13.44 11.46 -2.56
C ALA A 237 -11.96 11.59 -2.11
N ALA A 238 -11.04 11.70 -3.07
CA ALA A 238 -9.64 11.96 -2.77
C ALA A 238 -9.45 13.29 -2.02
N ALA A 239 -10.13 14.36 -2.45
CA ALA A 239 -10.08 15.67 -1.80
C ALA A 239 -10.63 15.65 -0.35
N ALA A 240 -11.59 14.77 -0.06
CA ALA A 240 -12.10 14.57 1.29
C ALA A 240 -11.21 13.68 2.17
N THR A 241 -10.16 13.06 1.62
CA THR A 241 -9.28 12.14 2.35
C THR A 241 -7.99 12.85 2.77
N PRO A 242 -7.73 13.02 4.08
CA PRO A 242 -6.50 13.65 4.57
C PRO A 242 -5.26 12.89 4.11
N ASN A 243 -4.15 13.61 3.94
CA ASN A 243 -2.83 13.07 3.60
C ASN A 243 -2.71 12.42 2.21
N ILE A 244 -3.72 12.60 1.35
CA ILE A 244 -3.66 12.25 -0.07
C ILE A 244 -3.32 13.50 -0.89
N LYS A 245 -2.32 13.38 -1.75
CA LYS A 245 -2.02 14.37 -2.79
C LYS A 245 -2.53 13.84 -4.12
N ALA A 246 -3.71 14.31 -4.54
CA ALA A 246 -4.37 13.86 -5.75
C ALA A 246 -4.03 14.76 -6.94
N TYR A 247 -3.68 14.15 -8.07
CA TYR A 247 -3.35 14.84 -9.32
C TYR A 247 -4.10 14.21 -10.49
N ASP A 248 -4.65 15.05 -11.36
CA ASP A 248 -5.17 14.65 -12.67
C ASP A 248 -4.22 15.23 -13.72
N LEU A 249 -3.40 14.37 -14.32
CA LEU A 249 -2.25 14.75 -15.14
C LEU A 249 -2.56 14.50 -16.61
N ALA A 250 -2.22 15.47 -17.46
CA ALA A 250 -2.50 15.42 -18.89
C ALA A 250 -1.33 14.88 -19.71
N TYR A 251 -0.09 15.15 -19.26
CA TYR A 251 1.12 14.88 -20.05
C TYR A 251 2.12 13.96 -19.34
N ALA A 252 2.91 13.24 -20.14
CA ALA A 252 3.90 12.27 -19.64
C ALA A 252 4.95 12.90 -18.70
N TYR A 253 5.44 14.11 -19.01
CA TYR A 253 6.42 14.80 -18.18
C TYR A 253 5.86 15.19 -16.80
N GLU A 254 4.55 15.43 -16.69
CA GLU A 254 3.89 15.75 -15.43
C GLU A 254 3.90 14.51 -14.53
N ILE A 255 3.60 13.33 -15.10
CA ILE A 255 3.65 12.05 -14.37
C ILE A 255 5.06 11.80 -13.85
N ALA A 256 6.08 11.98 -14.69
CA ALA A 256 7.48 11.84 -14.29
C ALA A 256 7.84 12.79 -13.14
N THR A 257 7.42 14.06 -13.24
CA THR A 257 7.70 15.09 -12.23
C THR A 257 7.01 14.80 -10.91
N VAL A 258 5.71 14.47 -10.94
CA VAL A 258 4.91 14.23 -9.73
C VAL A 258 5.34 12.95 -9.03
N ILE A 259 5.56 11.85 -9.76
CA ILE A 259 6.02 10.59 -9.15
C ILE A 259 7.43 10.76 -8.57
N HIS A 260 8.34 11.43 -9.29
CA HIS A 260 9.69 11.72 -8.77
C HIS A 260 9.66 12.54 -7.48
N HIS A 261 8.86 13.61 -7.46
CA HIS A 261 8.67 14.44 -6.28
C HIS A 261 8.08 13.64 -5.12
N GLY A 262 7.03 12.84 -5.38
CA GLY A 262 6.42 11.99 -4.36
C GLY A 262 7.40 10.95 -3.78
N MET A 263 8.27 10.37 -4.60
CA MET A 263 9.32 9.47 -4.11
C MET A 263 10.30 10.22 -3.18
N LYS A 264 10.74 11.43 -3.55
CA LYS A 264 11.62 12.25 -2.70
C LYS A 264 10.99 12.62 -1.36
N GLU A 265 9.69 12.85 -1.30
CA GLU A 265 9.00 13.17 -0.05
C GLU A 265 8.75 11.94 0.84
N MET A 266 8.51 10.76 0.23
CA MET A 266 8.09 9.56 0.95
C MET A 266 9.25 8.63 1.34
N CYS A 267 10.34 8.59 0.56
CA CYS A 267 11.36 7.56 0.63
C CYS A 267 12.60 7.90 1.47
#